data_AF-A0A7W6A5Z0-F1
#
_entry.id   AF-A0A7W6A5Z0-F1
#
_cell.length_a   1.000
_cell.length_b   1.000
_cell.length_c   1.000
_cell.angle_alpha   90.00
_cell.angle_beta   90.00
_cell.angle_gamma   90.00
#
_symmetry.space_group_name_H-M   'P 1'
#
loop_
_entity.id
_entity.type
_entity.pdbx_description
1 polymer ?
#
loop_
_entity_poly.entity_id
_entity_poly.type
_entity_poly.pdbx_seq_one_letter_code
_entity_poly.pdbx_strand_id
1 'polypeptide(L)'
;MCTRHTHPPVESGGGSDNGTSLDQRNRLPACGSLIDVYGVAHRLLAYVDDRVLLTTLDTHHPCLTQDVDGSIQLPTVHWLLDGMVEGSITPHRPVTRPSPTEKLRFEIAMLDAAGVPQGDKCIWQFLAKAWTPDLVERFGEHDDPWRIRRWRSAIRKAARKGDGA
;
A
#
# COMPACT_ATOMS: atom_id res chain seq x y z
N MET A 1 -18.02 -0.08 23.33
CA MET A 1 -19.40 -0.46 22.97
C MET A 1 -19.34 -1.03 21.56
N CYS A 2 -19.38 -2.36 21.40
CA CYS A 2 -19.38 -2.99 20.07
C CYS A 2 -20.82 -3.04 19.56
N THR A 3 -21.13 -2.34 18.48
CA THR A 3 -22.41 -2.42 17.79
C THR A 3 -22.54 -3.78 17.13
N ARG A 4 -23.51 -4.59 17.59
CA ARG A 4 -23.89 -5.86 16.95
C ARG A 4 -24.53 -5.56 15.60
N HIS A 5 -23.80 -5.80 14.51
CA HIS A 5 -24.40 -5.80 13.18
C HIS A 5 -25.02 -7.17 12.91
N THR A 6 -26.33 -7.19 12.74
CA THR A 6 -27.12 -8.38 12.44
C THR A 6 -27.19 -8.53 10.92
N HIS A 7 -26.50 -9.53 10.37
CA HIS A 7 -26.60 -9.86 8.94
C HIS A 7 -27.93 -10.56 8.63
N PRO A 8 -28.51 -10.37 7.43
CA PRO A 8 -29.70 -11.09 6.98
C PRO A 8 -29.42 -12.59 6.79
N PRO A 9 -30.44 -13.46 6.96
CA PRO A 9 -30.30 -14.90 6.82
C PRO A 9 -29.99 -15.29 5.37
N VAL A 10 -28.92 -16.05 5.17
CA VAL A 10 -28.51 -16.61 3.88
C VAL A 10 -29.17 -17.98 3.70
N GLU A 11 -29.90 -18.18 2.60
CA GLU A 11 -30.52 -19.45 2.24
C GLU A 11 -29.46 -20.49 1.87
N SER A 12 -29.47 -21.61 2.59
CA SER A 12 -28.51 -22.71 2.45
C SER A 12 -28.77 -23.55 1.18
N GLY A 13 -28.24 -23.09 0.04
CA GLY A 13 -28.13 -23.89 -1.18
C GLY A 13 -26.86 -24.72 -1.18
N GLY A 14 -26.98 -26.04 -0.93
CA GLY A 14 -25.87 -26.99 -1.00
C GLY A 14 -25.43 -27.26 -2.43
N GLY A 15 -24.38 -26.58 -2.88
CA GLY A 15 -23.65 -26.87 -4.12
C GLY A 15 -22.16 -26.77 -3.85
N SER A 16 -21.49 -27.90 -3.67
CA SER A 16 -20.03 -27.97 -3.46
C SER A 16 -19.31 -27.89 -4.81
N ASP A 17 -19.26 -26.69 -5.37
CA ASP A 17 -18.31 -26.32 -6.42
C ASP A 17 -17.13 -25.61 -5.76
N ASN A 18 -16.19 -26.39 -5.19
CA ASN A 18 -14.93 -25.91 -4.61
C ASN A 18 -13.92 -25.47 -5.70
N GLY A 19 -14.40 -24.75 -6.71
CA GLY A 19 -13.59 -24.02 -7.66
C GLY A 19 -13.59 -22.55 -7.27
N THR A 20 -12.92 -22.17 -6.16
CA THR A 20 -12.51 -20.79 -5.97
C THR A 20 -11.59 -20.48 -7.15
N SER A 21 -12.17 -19.92 -8.22
CA SER A 21 -11.50 -19.67 -9.48
C SER A 21 -10.19 -18.95 -9.18
N LEU A 22 -9.10 -19.37 -9.82
CA LEU A 22 -7.78 -18.76 -9.67
C LEU A 22 -7.84 -17.22 -9.83
N ASP A 23 -8.82 -16.72 -10.58
CA ASP A 23 -9.11 -15.30 -10.77
C ASP A 23 -9.55 -14.55 -9.49
N GLN A 24 -10.23 -15.22 -8.55
CA GLN A 24 -10.66 -14.57 -7.31
C GLN A 24 -9.48 -14.31 -6.37
N ARG A 25 -8.46 -15.20 -6.35
CA ARG A 25 -7.26 -15.00 -5.52
C ARG A 25 -6.43 -13.81 -5.97
N ASN A 26 -6.47 -13.46 -7.26
CA ASN A 26 -5.78 -12.28 -7.79
C ASN A 26 -6.40 -10.95 -7.32
N ARG A 27 -7.61 -10.97 -6.73
CA ARG A 27 -8.28 -9.79 -6.17
C ARG A 27 -7.96 -9.56 -4.69
N LEU A 28 -7.29 -10.52 -4.05
CA LEU A 28 -6.99 -10.43 -2.63
C LEU A 28 -5.82 -9.47 -2.36
N PRO A 29 -5.92 -8.62 -1.33
CA PRO A 29 -4.79 -7.80 -0.89
C PRO A 29 -3.59 -8.66 -0.47
N ALA A 30 -2.38 -8.17 -0.70
CA ALA A 30 -1.18 -8.88 -0.24
C ALA A 30 -1.08 -8.86 1.29
N CYS A 31 -0.51 -9.90 1.90
CA CYS A 31 -0.18 -9.88 3.33
C CYS A 31 0.70 -8.66 3.67
N GLY A 32 0.44 -8.04 4.80
CA GLY A 32 1.03 -6.78 5.24
C GLY A 32 0.24 -5.53 4.82
N SER A 33 -0.73 -5.65 3.91
CA SER A 33 -1.58 -4.53 3.47
C SER A 33 -2.39 -3.95 4.63
N LEU A 34 -2.61 -2.65 4.57
CA LEU A 34 -3.58 -1.97 5.44
C LEU A 34 -4.97 -2.07 4.78
N ILE A 35 -5.98 -2.31 5.58
CA ILE A 35 -7.36 -2.49 5.13
C ILE A 35 -8.25 -1.72 6.09
N ASP A 36 -9.11 -0.86 5.57
CA ASP A 36 -10.17 -0.24 6.35
C ASP A 36 -11.38 -1.18 6.38
N VAL A 37 -11.84 -1.54 7.58
CA VAL A 37 -13.00 -2.38 7.81
C VAL A 37 -13.99 -1.55 8.63
N TYR A 38 -15.09 -1.12 8.02
CA TYR A 38 -16.12 -0.28 8.64
C TYR A 38 -15.58 1.02 9.30
N GLY A 39 -14.60 1.68 8.68
CA GLY A 39 -13.96 2.90 9.18
C GLY A 39 -12.85 2.66 10.20
N VAL A 40 -12.47 1.39 10.44
CA VAL A 40 -11.41 1.03 11.38
C VAL A 40 -10.25 0.41 10.62
N ALA A 41 -9.06 0.97 10.79
CA ALA A 41 -7.85 0.51 10.11
C ALA A 41 -7.31 -0.79 10.72
N HIS A 42 -7.16 -1.79 9.87
CA HIS A 42 -6.60 -3.10 10.17
C HIS A 42 -5.36 -3.36 9.32
N ARG A 43 -4.52 -4.29 9.78
CA ARG A 43 -3.44 -4.89 9.00
C ARG A 43 -3.77 -6.34 8.70
N LEU A 44 -3.70 -6.71 7.43
CA LEU A 44 -3.76 -8.10 6.98
C LEU A 44 -2.43 -8.77 7.29
N LEU A 45 -2.42 -9.82 8.12
CA LEU A 45 -1.20 -10.52 8.49
C LEU A 45 -0.99 -11.79 7.67
N ALA A 46 -2.03 -12.59 7.51
CA ALA A 46 -1.94 -13.88 6.84
C ALA A 46 -3.30 -14.35 6.32
N TYR A 47 -3.23 -15.26 5.35
CA TYR A 47 -4.32 -16.16 4.98
C TYR A 47 -4.01 -17.52 5.59
N VAL A 48 -4.94 -18.07 6.39
CA VAL A 48 -4.81 -19.39 7.03
C VAL A 48 -5.98 -20.21 6.55
N ASP A 49 -5.70 -21.18 5.68
CA ASP A 49 -6.72 -21.93 4.93
C ASP A 49 -7.67 -20.98 4.17
N ASP A 50 -8.96 -20.99 4.52
CA ASP A 50 -9.99 -20.10 3.94
C ASP A 50 -10.33 -18.90 4.86
N ARG A 51 -9.47 -18.61 5.83
CA ARG A 51 -9.68 -17.58 6.85
C ARG A 51 -8.62 -16.48 6.76
N VAL A 52 -9.00 -15.27 7.16
CA VAL A 52 -8.19 -14.07 7.05
C VAL A 52 -7.80 -13.61 8.46
N LEU A 53 -6.50 -13.51 8.73
CA LEU A 53 -6.00 -12.94 9.97
C LEU A 53 -5.78 -11.44 9.80
N LEU A 54 -6.70 -10.65 10.36
CA LEU A 54 -6.62 -9.19 10.44
C LEU A 54 -6.37 -8.78 11.88
N THR A 55 -5.56 -7.75 12.10
CA THR A 55 -5.38 -7.13 13.42
C THR A 55 -5.65 -5.63 13.34
N THR A 56 -6.36 -5.07 14.30
CA THR A 56 -6.50 -3.62 14.47
C THR A 56 -5.13 -2.96 14.64
N LEU A 57 -4.93 -1.79 14.01
CA LEU A 57 -3.62 -1.11 14.08
C LEU A 57 -3.29 -0.50 15.44
N ASP A 58 -4.31 -0.11 16.20
CA ASP A 58 -4.18 0.59 17.47
C ASP A 58 -3.96 -0.37 18.65
N THR A 59 -4.71 -1.47 18.66
CA THR A 59 -4.83 -2.41 19.78
C THR A 59 -4.23 -3.76 19.47
N HIS A 60 -3.88 -4.04 18.21
CA HIS A 60 -3.35 -5.33 17.75
C HIS A 60 -4.24 -6.52 18.08
N HIS A 61 -5.54 -6.29 18.30
CA HIS A 61 -6.51 -7.35 18.53
C HIS A 61 -6.92 -7.98 17.20
N PRO A 62 -7.09 -9.32 17.15
CA PRO A 62 -7.57 -9.98 15.96
C PRO A 62 -9.01 -9.53 15.66
N CYS A 63 -9.29 -9.26 14.39
CA CYS A 63 -10.66 -9.10 13.91
C CYS A 63 -11.35 -10.46 13.95
N LEU A 64 -12.45 -10.56 14.68
CA LEU A 64 -13.23 -11.79 14.82
C LEU A 64 -14.65 -11.53 14.33
N THR A 65 -15.21 -12.49 13.63
CA THR A 65 -16.59 -12.47 13.14
C THR A 65 -17.38 -13.59 13.79
N GLN A 66 -18.69 -13.37 13.94
CA GLN A 66 -19.60 -14.41 14.38
C GLN A 66 -20.08 -15.19 13.14
N ASP A 67 -19.94 -16.52 13.18
CA ASP A 67 -20.41 -17.42 12.14
C ASP A 67 -21.92 -17.74 12.33
N VAL A 68 -22.53 -18.44 11.37
CA VAL A 68 -23.98 -18.75 11.37
C VAL A 68 -24.40 -19.57 12.59
N ASP A 69 -23.51 -20.42 13.09
CA ASP A 69 -23.71 -21.22 14.30
C ASP A 69 -23.51 -20.43 15.61
N GLY A 70 -23.18 -19.13 15.50
CA GLY A 70 -22.91 -18.24 16.63
C GLY A 70 -21.49 -18.34 17.17
N SER A 71 -20.63 -19.22 16.64
CA SER A 71 -19.23 -19.32 17.03
C SER A 71 -18.43 -18.08 16.62
N ILE A 72 -17.42 -17.74 17.41
CA ILE A 72 -16.53 -16.61 17.12
C ILE A 72 -15.27 -17.16 16.47
N GLN A 73 -15.03 -16.78 15.22
CA GLN A 73 -13.92 -17.27 14.41
C GLN A 73 -13.26 -16.13 13.64
N LEU A 74 -12.16 -16.44 12.96
CA LEU A 74 -11.57 -15.51 11.99
C LEU A 74 -12.54 -15.30 10.81
N PRO A 75 -12.57 -14.10 10.21
CA PRO A 75 -13.33 -13.85 8.99
C PRO A 75 -12.89 -14.78 7.87
N THR A 76 -13.82 -15.19 7.00
CA THR A 76 -13.50 -15.97 5.81
C THR A 76 -12.95 -15.09 4.68
N VAL A 77 -12.29 -15.70 3.71
CA VAL A 77 -11.88 -15.01 2.47
C VAL A 77 -13.10 -14.48 1.72
N HIS A 78 -14.21 -15.22 1.72
CA HIS A 78 -15.46 -14.80 1.10
C HIS A 78 -16.01 -13.52 1.76
N TRP A 79 -16.05 -13.46 3.09
CA TRP A 79 -16.46 -12.26 3.82
C TRP A 79 -15.64 -11.02 3.44
N LEU A 80 -14.32 -11.20 3.28
CA LEU A 80 -13.43 -10.11 2.88
C LEU A 80 -13.77 -9.63 1.46
N LEU A 81 -13.96 -10.55 0.52
CA LEU A 81 -14.29 -10.23 -0.87
C LEU A 81 -15.66 -9.57 -1.00
N ASP A 82 -16.68 -10.08 -0.31
CA ASP A 82 -18.01 -9.48 -0.28
C ASP A 82 -17.95 -8.06 0.26
N GLY A 83 -17.28 -7.85 1.40
CA GLY A 83 -17.12 -6.51 1.97
C GLY A 83 -16.37 -5.56 1.05
N MET A 84 -15.41 -6.06 0.26
CA MET A 84 -14.72 -5.26 -0.77
C MET A 84 -15.64 -4.89 -1.94
N VAL A 85 -16.52 -5.80 -2.37
CA VAL A 85 -17.50 -5.54 -3.43
C VAL A 85 -18.58 -4.56 -2.96
N GLU A 86 -19.01 -4.68 -1.71
CA GLU A 86 -19.98 -3.78 -1.08
C GLU A 86 -19.38 -2.40 -0.72
N GLY A 87 -18.05 -2.28 -0.70
CA GLY A 87 -17.34 -1.07 -0.28
C GLY A 87 -17.29 -0.85 1.23
N SER A 88 -17.73 -1.82 2.03
CA SER A 88 -17.62 -1.81 3.49
C SER A 88 -16.19 -2.13 3.97
N ILE A 89 -15.40 -2.76 3.11
CA ILE A 89 -13.99 -3.03 3.30
C ILE A 89 -13.19 -2.38 2.17
N THR A 90 -12.33 -1.42 2.51
CA THR A 90 -11.49 -0.74 1.52
C THR A 90 -10.03 -1.10 1.75
N PRO A 91 -9.38 -1.87 0.84
CA PRO A 91 -7.95 -2.06 0.95
C PRO A 91 -7.27 -0.71 0.74
N HIS A 92 -6.47 -0.28 1.70
CA HIS A 92 -5.57 0.83 1.43
C HIS A 92 -4.61 0.33 0.36
N ARG A 93 -4.55 1.08 -0.73
CA ARG A 93 -3.50 0.88 -1.72
C ARG A 93 -2.19 0.89 -0.93
N PRO A 94 -1.38 -0.18 -0.95
CA PRO A 94 -0.08 -0.13 -0.32
C PRO A 94 0.58 1.13 -0.87
N VAL A 95 0.93 2.06 0.01
CA VAL A 95 1.86 3.12 -0.36
C VAL A 95 3.14 2.36 -0.59
N THR A 96 3.31 1.84 -1.81
CA THR A 96 4.53 1.19 -2.27
C THR A 96 5.56 2.27 -2.04
N ARG A 97 6.31 2.17 -0.94
CA ARG A 97 7.38 3.11 -0.67
C ARG A 97 8.25 2.99 -1.91
N PRO A 98 8.38 4.06 -2.70
CA PRO A 98 9.17 4.02 -3.91
C PRO A 98 10.55 3.52 -3.49
N SER A 99 11.10 2.61 -4.27
CA SER A 99 12.46 2.13 -4.03
C SER A 99 13.40 3.32 -3.88
N PRO A 100 14.50 3.20 -3.12
CA PRO A 100 15.47 4.29 -3.00
C PRO A 100 15.93 4.84 -4.36
N THR A 101 15.95 3.98 -5.39
CA THR A 101 16.27 4.36 -6.77
C THR A 101 15.16 5.17 -7.45
N GLU A 102 13.88 4.83 -7.26
CA GLU A 102 12.76 5.59 -7.81
C GLU A 102 12.64 6.98 -7.21
N LYS A 103 12.79 7.09 -5.89
CA LYS A 103 12.84 8.38 -5.19
C LYS A 103 13.92 9.29 -5.77
N LEU A 104 15.14 8.77 -5.86
CA LEU A 104 16.27 9.53 -6.36
C LEU A 104 16.10 9.94 -7.83
N ARG A 105 15.53 9.06 -8.67
CA ARG A 105 15.19 9.39 -10.06
C ARG A 105 14.18 10.52 -10.14
N PHE A 106 13.17 10.51 -9.26
CA PHE A 106 12.16 11.55 -9.17
C PHE A 106 12.78 12.90 -8.75
N GLU A 107 13.61 12.91 -7.70
CA GLU A 107 14.32 14.12 -7.26
C GLU A 107 15.16 14.74 -8.39
N ILE A 108 15.92 13.91 -9.11
CA ILE A 108 16.76 14.36 -10.23
C ILE A 108 15.89 14.91 -11.37
N ALA A 109 14.82 14.19 -11.75
CA ALA A 109 13.90 14.64 -12.80
C ALA A 109 13.26 16.00 -12.45
N MET A 110 12.87 16.20 -11.19
CA MET A 110 12.30 17.46 -10.73
C MET A 110 13.31 18.61 -10.78
N LEU A 111 14.56 18.36 -10.37
CA LEU A 111 15.65 19.33 -10.47
C LEU A 111 16.02 19.68 -11.91
N ASP A 112 16.04 18.69 -12.80
CA ASP A 112 16.33 18.89 -14.23
C ASP A 112 15.19 19.66 -14.92
N ALA A 113 13.93 19.32 -14.64
CA ALA A 113 12.75 20.01 -15.18
C ALA A 113 12.68 21.48 -14.74
N ALA A 114 13.08 21.76 -13.50
CA ALA A 114 13.16 23.13 -12.98
C ALA A 114 14.45 23.87 -13.38
N GLY A 115 15.33 23.26 -14.18
CA GLY A 115 16.58 23.89 -14.62
C GLY A 115 17.58 24.19 -13.49
N VAL A 116 17.50 23.48 -12.36
CA VAL A 116 18.30 23.78 -11.17
C VAL A 116 19.79 23.49 -11.44
N PRO A 117 20.69 24.47 -11.22
CA PRO A 117 22.13 24.28 -11.39
C PRO A 117 22.70 23.16 -10.51
N GLN A 118 23.84 22.61 -10.93
CA GLN A 118 24.50 21.49 -10.26
C GLN A 118 25.37 21.94 -9.07
N GLY A 119 24.77 22.66 -8.12
CA GLY A 119 25.41 23.11 -6.88
C GLY A 119 24.59 22.71 -5.66
N ASP A 120 25.25 22.24 -4.59
CA ASP A 120 24.60 21.71 -3.39
C ASP A 120 23.64 22.75 -2.77
N LYS A 121 24.04 24.02 -2.72
CA LYS A 121 23.20 25.13 -2.23
C LYS A 121 21.95 25.36 -3.09
N CYS A 122 22.07 25.31 -4.41
CA CYS A 122 20.94 25.48 -5.32
C CYS A 122 19.95 24.32 -5.21
N ILE A 123 20.47 23.08 -5.12
CA ILE A 123 19.65 21.88 -4.92
C ILE A 123 18.89 21.96 -3.60
N TRP A 124 19.59 22.30 -2.50
CA TRP A 124 18.97 22.43 -1.18
C TRP A 124 17.86 23.48 -1.16
N GLN A 125 18.12 24.69 -1.69
CA GLN A 125 17.13 25.77 -1.73
C GLN A 125 15.89 25.39 -2.53
N PHE A 126 16.07 24.65 -3.62
CA PHE A 126 14.95 24.16 -4.42
C PHE A 126 14.14 23.11 -3.67
N LEU A 127 14.79 22.08 -3.09
CA LEU A 127 14.11 21.02 -2.36
C LEU A 127 13.37 21.56 -1.14
N ALA A 128 13.96 22.50 -0.39
CA ALA A 128 13.29 23.15 0.73
C ALA A 128 11.96 23.83 0.35
N LYS A 129 11.81 24.27 -0.90
CA LYS A 129 10.59 24.92 -1.41
C LYS A 129 9.64 23.95 -2.13
N ALA A 130 10.19 23.00 -2.89
CA ALA A 130 9.43 22.13 -3.78
C ALA A 130 9.06 20.78 -3.15
N TRP A 131 9.71 20.38 -2.05
CA TRP A 131 9.43 19.12 -1.36
C TRP A 131 8.22 19.26 -0.43
N THR A 132 7.03 19.14 -1.00
CA THR A 132 5.75 19.33 -0.31
C THR A 132 5.45 18.19 0.68
N PRO A 133 4.51 18.38 1.64
CA PRO A 133 4.06 17.31 2.54
C PRO A 133 3.59 16.06 1.80
N ASP A 134 2.88 16.19 0.68
CA ASP A 134 2.43 15.05 -0.13
C ASP A 134 3.62 14.25 -0.70
N LEU A 135 4.72 14.93 -1.06
CA LEU A 135 5.95 14.26 -1.49
C LEU A 135 6.66 13.60 -0.32
N VAL A 136 6.62 14.18 0.88
CA VAL A 136 7.15 13.56 2.10
C VAL A 136 6.34 12.31 2.46
N GLU A 137 5.02 12.35 2.37
CA GLU A 137 4.16 11.19 2.61
C GLU A 137 4.47 10.06 1.61
N ARG A 138 4.66 10.42 0.34
CA ARG A 138 4.90 9.45 -0.73
C ARG A 138 6.32 8.89 -0.76
N PHE A 139 7.34 9.75 -0.59
CA PHE A 139 8.75 9.41 -0.81
C PHE A 139 9.61 9.48 0.46
N GLY A 140 9.09 10.01 1.56
CA GLY A 140 9.88 10.39 2.74
C GLY A 140 10.59 11.73 2.58
N GLU A 141 11.42 12.07 3.57
CA GLU A 141 12.32 13.24 3.50
C GLU A 141 13.24 13.14 2.28
N HIS A 142 13.53 14.26 1.61
CA HIS A 142 14.42 14.27 0.45
C HIS A 142 15.84 13.78 0.82
N ASP A 143 16.57 13.23 -0.15
CA ASP A 143 17.97 12.86 0.05
C ASP A 143 18.88 14.09 0.26
N ASP A 144 20.08 13.83 0.79
CA ASP A 144 21.09 14.87 0.98
C ASP A 144 21.51 15.49 -0.39
N PRO A 145 21.60 16.84 -0.50
CA PRO A 145 21.97 17.51 -1.76
C PRO A 145 23.26 17.00 -2.40
N TRP A 146 24.28 16.66 -1.60
CA TRP A 146 25.54 16.11 -2.11
C TRP A 146 25.34 14.76 -2.77
N ARG A 147 24.50 13.90 -2.17
CA ARG A 147 24.16 12.58 -2.74
C ARG A 147 23.46 12.75 -4.08
N ILE A 148 22.47 13.63 -4.14
CA ILE A 148 21.71 13.93 -5.35
C ILE A 148 22.64 14.48 -6.45
N ARG A 149 23.52 15.43 -6.11
CA ARG A 149 24.51 15.99 -7.06
C ARG A 149 25.45 14.92 -7.63
N ARG A 150 25.94 14.03 -6.78
CA ARG A 150 26.84 12.92 -7.17
C ARG A 150 26.14 11.99 -8.14
N TRP A 151 24.91 11.61 -7.87
CA TRP A 151 24.11 10.74 -8.74
C TRP A 151 23.75 11.41 -10.07
N ARG A 152 23.31 12.67 -10.05
CA ARG A 152 23.03 13.45 -11.26
C ARG A 152 24.27 13.59 -12.16
N SER A 153 25.47 13.73 -11.56
CA SER A 153 26.74 13.68 -12.29
C SER A 153 26.98 12.33 -12.97
N ALA A 154 26.76 11.24 -12.24
CA ALA A 154 26.98 9.88 -12.75
C ALA A 154 26.07 9.58 -13.94
N ILE A 155 24.79 9.96 -13.87
CA ILE A 155 23.82 9.78 -14.95
C ILE A 155 24.23 10.57 -16.20
N ARG A 156 24.61 11.85 -16.05
CA ARG A 156 25.09 12.68 -17.18
C ARG A 156 26.36 12.13 -17.81
N LYS A 157 27.28 11.59 -17.02
CA LYS A 157 28.49 10.93 -17.52
C LYS A 157 28.16 9.65 -18.29
N ALA A 158 27.21 8.85 -17.81
CA ALA A 158 26.76 7.64 -18.49
C ALA A 158 26.09 7.96 -19.83
N ALA A 159 25.23 8.97 -19.88
CA ALA A 159 24.60 9.43 -21.13
C ALA A 159 25.62 9.84 -22.20
N ARG A 160 26.61 10.67 -21.82
CA ARG A 160 27.70 11.08 -22.73
C ARG A 160 28.53 9.91 -23.27
N LYS A 161 28.65 8.82 -22.51
CA LYS A 161 29.39 7.63 -22.95
C LYS A 161 28.56 6.78 -23.91
N GLY A 162 27.23 6.81 -23.81
CA GLY A 162 26.32 6.07 -24.68
C GLY A 162 26.17 6.68 -26.07
N ASP A 163 26.20 8.01 -26.18
CA ASP A 163 26.02 8.71 -27.47
C ASP A 163 27.25 8.66 -28.41
N GLY A 164 28.36 8.06 -27.95
CA GLY A 164 29.61 7.94 -28.71
C GLY A 164 29.93 6.52 -29.20
N ALA A 165 28.98 5.59 -29.10
CA ALA A 165 29.07 4.21 -29.57
C ALA A 165 28.09 3.96 -30.71
#